data_AF-A0A3N5QBC2-F1
#
_entry.id   AF-A0A3N5QBC2-F1
#
_cell.length_a   1.000
_cell.length_b   1.000
_cell.length_c   1.000
_cell.angle_alpha   90.00
_cell.angle_beta   90.00
_cell.angle_gamma   90.00
#
_symmetry.space_group_name_H-M   'P 1'
#
loop_
_entity.id
_entity.type
_entity.pdbx_description
1 polymer ?
#
loop_
_entity_poly.entity_id
_entity_poly.type
_entity_poly.pdbx_seq_one_letter_code
_entity_poly.pdbx_strand_id
1 'polypeptide(L)'
;METISILHAPGVKQSKIKFLERKLMDFVERIDLGKADIHVNPPQLLKCGDATRIEGGLTLIVGWGLPSTPAWDRWLGENKIPKGVRQFVAVDLFERRGCDGRLLDVPYVNAGKYWSRRTLQINLSLFFNGCYLKPHTPFGMKRVLTKRKRERAPSTRLYYNLVPAEPEKIEIVRLIFDLFVNSDYSMTGITNLLNAQGISPSQKSSATWNIRKVRNVLESWVYIGANEYLGCYKHSVFPSVVDKAIFFEAQAKMARKQIDLQ
;
A
#
# COMPACT_ATOMS: atom_id res chain seq x y z
N MET A 1 2.97 -25.45 -2.69
CA MET A 1 1.63 -24.91 -3.01
C MET A 1 1.76 -24.32 -4.39
N GLU A 2 1.02 -24.83 -5.36
CA GLU A 2 1.16 -24.42 -6.75
C GLU A 2 0.40 -23.10 -6.95
N THR A 3 1.01 -22.16 -7.67
CA THR A 3 0.44 -20.83 -7.93
C THR A 3 0.26 -20.66 -9.42
N ILE A 4 -0.98 -20.48 -9.83
CA ILE A 4 -1.33 -20.16 -11.21
C ILE A 4 -1.75 -18.71 -11.26
N SER A 5 -1.14 -17.98 -12.17
CA SER A 5 -1.47 -16.58 -12.42
C SER A 5 -2.13 -16.44 -13.79
N ILE A 6 -3.18 -15.65 -13.89
CA ILE A 6 -3.90 -15.36 -15.13
C ILE A 6 -3.86 -13.85 -15.36
N LEU A 7 -3.44 -13.45 -16.56
CA LEU A 7 -3.59 -12.10 -17.05
C LEU A 7 -4.80 -12.02 -17.97
N HIS A 8 -5.82 -11.24 -17.58
CA HIS A 8 -7.00 -10.95 -18.39
C HIS A 8 -6.93 -9.55 -19.01
N ALA A 9 -6.67 -9.50 -20.32
CA ALA A 9 -6.60 -8.28 -21.11
C ALA A 9 -6.98 -8.54 -22.58
N PRO A 10 -8.20 -9.04 -22.89
CA PRO A 10 -8.65 -9.25 -24.25
C PRO A 10 -8.73 -7.93 -25.02
N GLY A 11 -8.38 -7.96 -26.31
CA GLY A 11 -8.42 -6.77 -27.17
C GLY A 11 -7.33 -5.72 -26.90
N VAL A 12 -6.41 -5.99 -25.96
CA VAL A 12 -5.27 -5.11 -25.66
C VAL A 12 -4.10 -5.39 -26.62
N LYS A 13 -3.38 -4.35 -27.06
CA LYS A 13 -2.20 -4.47 -27.93
C LYS A 13 -1.09 -5.31 -27.27
N GLN A 14 -0.34 -6.08 -28.07
CA GLN A 14 0.73 -6.98 -27.59
C GLN A 14 1.80 -6.28 -26.73
N SER A 15 2.16 -5.04 -27.05
CA SER A 15 3.10 -4.24 -26.25
C SER A 15 2.59 -3.96 -24.84
N LYS A 16 1.29 -3.66 -24.72
CA LYS A 16 0.63 -3.44 -23.43
C LYS A 16 0.37 -4.75 -22.68
N ILE A 17 0.17 -5.87 -23.38
CA ILE A 17 0.11 -7.21 -22.77
C ILE A 17 1.43 -7.53 -22.06
N LYS A 18 2.59 -7.39 -22.73
CA LYS A 18 3.90 -7.64 -22.11
C LYS A 18 4.15 -6.77 -20.87
N PHE A 19 3.68 -5.52 -20.91
CA PHE A 19 3.76 -4.61 -19.78
C PHE A 19 2.90 -5.06 -18.59
N LEU A 20 1.64 -5.45 -18.84
CA LEU A 20 0.72 -5.96 -17.82
C LEU A 20 1.20 -7.30 -17.25
N GLU A 21 1.80 -8.14 -18.08
CA GLU A 21 2.41 -9.41 -17.68
C GLU A 21 3.57 -9.16 -16.71
N ARG A 22 4.46 -8.22 -17.02
CA ARG A 22 5.52 -7.79 -16.10
C ARG A 22 4.96 -7.22 -14.79
N LYS A 23 3.92 -6.37 -14.86
CA LYS A 23 3.24 -5.85 -13.65
C LYS A 23 2.67 -6.98 -12.78
N LEU A 24 2.11 -8.01 -13.39
CA LEU A 24 1.60 -9.18 -12.69
C LEU A 24 2.74 -10.02 -12.10
N MET A 25 3.82 -10.27 -12.85
CA MET A 25 5.03 -10.93 -12.33
C MET A 25 5.58 -10.20 -11.11
N ASP A 26 5.80 -8.88 -11.23
CA ASP A 26 6.30 -8.04 -10.14
C ASP A 26 5.39 -8.14 -8.90
N PHE A 27 4.06 -8.13 -9.10
CA PHE A 27 3.12 -8.32 -8.01
C PHE A 27 3.28 -9.69 -7.35
N VAL A 28 3.38 -10.76 -8.14
CA VAL A 28 3.49 -12.15 -7.66
C VAL A 28 4.81 -12.41 -6.94
N GLU A 29 5.92 -11.88 -7.46
CA GLU A 29 7.23 -11.92 -6.80
C GLU A 29 7.21 -11.17 -5.47
N ARG A 30 6.62 -9.98 -5.42
CA ARG A 30 6.52 -9.15 -4.20
C ARG A 30 5.72 -9.80 -3.07
N ILE A 31 4.73 -10.63 -3.40
CA ILE A 31 3.91 -11.35 -2.41
C ILE A 31 4.51 -12.70 -1.99
N ASP A 32 5.62 -13.11 -2.61
CA ASP A 32 6.39 -14.33 -2.32
C ASP A 32 5.52 -15.60 -2.25
N LEU A 33 4.67 -15.80 -3.26
CA LEU A 33 3.78 -16.96 -3.35
C LEU A 33 4.36 -18.13 -4.19
N GLY A 34 5.68 -18.14 -4.38
CA GLY A 34 6.40 -19.13 -5.19
C GLY A 34 6.46 -18.79 -6.68
N LYS A 35 7.08 -19.68 -7.48
CA LYS A 35 7.09 -19.55 -8.94
C LYS A 35 5.66 -19.61 -9.47
N ALA A 36 5.26 -18.62 -10.26
CA ALA A 36 3.95 -18.58 -10.87
C ALA A 36 4.06 -18.59 -12.39
N ASP A 37 3.41 -19.57 -12.99
CA ASP A 37 3.19 -19.59 -14.43
C ASP A 37 2.05 -18.62 -14.76
N ILE A 38 2.33 -17.65 -15.65
CA ILE A 38 1.36 -16.65 -16.09
C ILE A 38 0.71 -17.10 -17.40
N HIS A 39 -0.61 -17.30 -17.36
CA HIS A 39 -1.43 -17.59 -18.53
C HIS A 39 -2.13 -16.31 -19.00
N VAL A 40 -1.86 -15.87 -20.23
CA VAL A 40 -2.46 -14.66 -20.81
C VAL A 40 -3.71 -15.02 -21.59
N ASN A 41 -4.84 -14.38 -21.26
CA ASN A 41 -6.13 -14.54 -21.94
C ASN A 41 -6.52 -16.00 -22.25
N PRO A 42 -6.48 -16.92 -21.27
CA PRO A 42 -6.84 -18.30 -21.54
C PRO A 42 -8.29 -18.39 -22.03
N PRO A 43 -8.57 -19.17 -23.10
CA PRO A 43 -9.90 -19.23 -23.73
C PRO A 43 -10.98 -19.81 -22.81
N GLN A 44 -10.59 -20.62 -21.83
CA GLN A 44 -11.40 -21.09 -20.71
C GLN A 44 -10.53 -21.03 -19.45
N LEU A 45 -11.11 -20.63 -18.31
CA LEU A 45 -10.47 -20.85 -17.02
C LEU A 45 -10.17 -22.35 -16.94
N LEU A 46 -8.89 -22.69 -16.75
CA LEU A 46 -8.35 -24.04 -16.61
C LEU A 46 -9.47 -24.99 -16.20
N LYS A 47 -9.85 -25.92 -17.09
CA LYS A 47 -10.87 -26.92 -16.75
C LYS A 47 -10.46 -27.49 -15.40
N CYS A 48 -11.31 -27.30 -14.40
CA CYS A 48 -11.10 -27.67 -12.99
C CYS A 48 -10.84 -29.19 -12.77
N GLY A 49 -10.60 -29.96 -13.84
CA GLY A 49 -10.12 -31.34 -13.82
C GLY A 49 -8.62 -31.49 -13.58
N ASP A 50 -7.80 -30.46 -13.80
CA ASP A 50 -6.36 -30.52 -13.48
C ASP A 50 -6.08 -30.14 -12.01
N ALA A 51 -6.89 -29.23 -11.45
CA ALA A 51 -6.77 -28.74 -10.07
C ALA A 51 -7.19 -29.77 -9.00
N THR A 52 -7.88 -30.86 -9.38
CA THR A 52 -8.29 -31.94 -8.46
C THR A 52 -7.16 -32.94 -8.17
N ARG A 53 -6.04 -32.90 -8.91
CA ARG A 53 -4.88 -33.77 -8.70
C ARG A 53 -3.79 -33.17 -7.81
N ILE A 54 -3.95 -31.92 -7.37
CA ILE A 54 -2.94 -31.20 -6.58
C ILE A 54 -3.21 -31.43 -5.09
N GLU A 55 -2.52 -32.38 -4.47
CA GLU A 55 -2.66 -32.74 -3.03
C GLU A 55 -2.43 -31.55 -2.08
N GLY A 56 -1.78 -30.47 -2.53
CA GLY A 56 -1.50 -29.25 -1.76
C GLY A 56 -2.52 -28.11 -1.89
N GLY A 57 -3.46 -28.19 -2.84
CA GLY A 57 -4.38 -27.12 -3.22
C GLY A 57 -3.74 -25.94 -3.96
N LEU A 58 -4.55 -25.26 -4.76
CA LEU A 58 -4.12 -24.27 -5.77
C LEU A 58 -4.30 -22.81 -5.28
N THR A 59 -3.31 -21.95 -5.49
CA THR A 59 -3.46 -20.49 -5.43
C THR A 59 -3.73 -19.97 -6.84
N LEU A 60 -4.86 -19.30 -7.03
CA LEU A 60 -5.23 -18.66 -8.28
C LEU A 60 -5.14 -17.14 -8.13
N ILE A 61 -4.32 -16.50 -8.95
CA ILE A 61 -4.19 -15.05 -9.05
C ILE A 61 -4.73 -14.62 -10.40
N VAL A 62 -5.63 -13.65 -10.42
CA VAL A 62 -6.18 -13.09 -11.67
C VAL A 62 -5.94 -11.59 -11.69
N GLY A 63 -5.01 -11.15 -12.55
CA GLY A 63 -4.81 -9.75 -12.87
C GLY A 63 -5.63 -9.34 -14.09
N TRP A 64 -6.30 -8.19 -14.09
CA TRP A 64 -6.94 -7.67 -15.32
C TRP A 64 -6.44 -6.30 -15.72
N GLY A 65 -6.24 -6.09 -17.02
CA GLY A 65 -5.71 -4.86 -17.60
C GLY A 65 -6.76 -4.03 -18.36
N LEU A 66 -8.03 -4.08 -17.92
CA LEU A 66 -9.17 -3.45 -18.60
C LEU A 66 -9.82 -2.30 -17.80
N PRO A 67 -10.43 -1.29 -18.46
CA PRO A 67 -11.09 -0.18 -17.78
C PRO A 67 -12.28 -0.57 -16.90
N SER A 68 -12.93 -1.68 -17.22
CA SER A 68 -14.03 -2.25 -16.44
C SER A 68 -13.55 -3.48 -15.69
N THR A 69 -14.12 -3.71 -14.51
CA THR A 69 -13.95 -4.99 -13.82
C THR A 69 -14.40 -6.14 -14.73
N PRO A 70 -13.69 -7.27 -14.73
CA PRO A 70 -14.15 -8.46 -15.43
C PRO A 70 -15.53 -8.85 -14.91
N ALA A 71 -16.41 -9.33 -15.79
CA ALA A 71 -17.70 -9.85 -15.38
C ALA A 71 -17.50 -11.21 -14.69
N TRP A 72 -17.06 -11.18 -13.42
CA TRP A 72 -16.65 -12.35 -12.65
C TRP A 72 -17.69 -13.47 -12.65
N ASP A 73 -18.97 -13.13 -12.61
CA ASP A 73 -20.07 -14.11 -12.63
C ASP A 73 -20.15 -14.86 -13.97
N ARG A 74 -19.87 -14.19 -15.09
CA ARG A 74 -19.75 -14.83 -16.42
C ARG A 74 -18.44 -15.61 -16.57
N TRP A 75 -17.39 -15.17 -15.87
CA TRP A 75 -16.03 -15.70 -15.96
C TRP A 75 -15.80 -16.94 -15.09
N LEU A 76 -16.39 -16.99 -13.90
CA LEU A 76 -16.27 -18.09 -12.94
C LEU A 76 -17.45 -19.08 -13.04
N GLY A 77 -18.52 -18.73 -13.76
CA GLY A 77 -19.74 -19.53 -13.88
C GLY A 77 -20.56 -19.59 -12.59
N GLU A 78 -21.64 -20.36 -12.59
CA GLU A 78 -22.54 -20.55 -11.43
C GLU A 78 -21.81 -21.14 -10.21
N ASN A 79 -20.71 -21.87 -10.45
CA ASN A 79 -19.84 -22.41 -9.41
C ASN A 79 -18.77 -21.39 -9.04
N LYS A 80 -19.11 -20.50 -8.10
CA LYS A 80 -18.17 -19.58 -7.43
C LYS A 80 -16.89 -20.32 -7.02
N ILE A 81 -15.82 -20.11 -7.79
CA ILE A 81 -14.45 -20.61 -7.60
C ILE A 81 -14.33 -22.16 -7.62
N PRO A 82 -13.48 -22.74 -8.49
CA PRO A 82 -13.12 -24.16 -8.50
C PRO A 82 -12.84 -24.78 -7.12
N LYS A 83 -13.39 -25.98 -6.83
CA LYS A 83 -13.20 -26.67 -5.52
C LYS A 83 -11.74 -26.94 -5.13
N GLY A 84 -10.83 -27.01 -6.11
CA GLY A 84 -9.38 -27.19 -5.89
C GLY A 84 -8.62 -25.89 -5.58
N VAL A 85 -9.22 -24.72 -5.82
CA VAL A 85 -8.62 -23.41 -5.53
C VAL A 85 -8.81 -23.11 -4.05
N ARG A 86 -7.70 -23.14 -3.31
CA ARG A 86 -7.67 -22.84 -1.87
C ARG A 86 -7.52 -21.36 -1.59
N GLN A 87 -7.04 -20.58 -2.56
CA GLN A 87 -6.90 -19.14 -2.47
C GLN A 87 -7.16 -18.50 -3.82
N PHE A 88 -8.02 -17.48 -3.86
CA PHE A 88 -8.27 -16.64 -5.03
C PHE A 88 -7.85 -15.20 -4.75
N VAL A 89 -7.06 -14.59 -5.64
CA VAL A 89 -6.56 -13.21 -5.52
C VAL A 89 -6.86 -12.46 -6.81
N ALA A 90 -7.72 -11.44 -6.74
CA ALA A 90 -8.06 -10.58 -7.88
C ALA A 90 -7.29 -9.25 -7.82
N VAL A 91 -6.56 -8.91 -8.88
CA VAL A 91 -5.66 -7.74 -8.96
C VAL A 91 -6.01 -6.80 -10.13
N ASP A 92 -6.29 -5.54 -9.84
CA ASP A 92 -6.47 -4.51 -10.88
C ASP A 92 -5.11 -4.06 -11.40
N LEU A 93 -4.84 -4.33 -12.68
CA LEU A 93 -3.63 -3.89 -13.38
C LEU A 93 -3.92 -2.72 -14.33
N PHE A 94 -5.18 -2.27 -14.41
CA PHE A 94 -5.55 -1.16 -15.27
C PHE A 94 -5.16 0.18 -14.65
N GLU A 95 -4.38 0.96 -15.39
CA GLU A 95 -3.92 2.28 -14.95
C GLU A 95 -5.07 3.27 -14.79
N ARG A 96 -5.56 3.42 -13.56
CA ARG A 96 -6.44 4.51 -13.17
C ARG A 96 -5.63 5.52 -12.38
N ARG A 97 -5.16 6.59 -13.01
CA ARG A 97 -4.56 7.75 -12.32
C ARG A 97 -3.53 7.34 -11.25
N GLY A 98 -2.58 6.46 -11.59
CA GLY A 98 -1.50 6.03 -10.69
C GLY A 98 -1.86 4.94 -9.66
N CYS A 99 -3.03 4.30 -9.75
CA CYS A 99 -3.38 3.13 -8.93
C CYS A 99 -3.01 1.83 -9.66
N ASP A 100 -1.86 1.23 -9.34
CA ASP A 100 -1.45 -0.08 -9.87
C ASP A 100 -1.61 -1.19 -8.83
N GLY A 101 -2.07 -2.39 -9.22
CA GLY A 101 -2.01 -3.61 -8.40
C GLY A 101 -3.03 -3.68 -7.26
N ARG A 102 -4.21 -3.07 -7.42
CA ARG A 102 -5.21 -2.97 -6.33
C ARG A 102 -5.98 -4.29 -6.16
N LEU A 103 -6.02 -4.81 -4.93
CA LEU A 103 -6.95 -5.89 -4.57
C LEU A 103 -8.37 -5.34 -4.46
N LEU A 104 -9.31 -5.94 -5.19
CA LEU A 104 -10.73 -5.52 -5.16
C LEU A 104 -11.55 -6.23 -4.08
N ASP A 105 -11.22 -7.50 -3.78
CA ASP A 105 -11.96 -8.32 -2.82
C ASP A 105 -11.03 -9.03 -1.82
N VAL A 106 -11.59 -9.37 -0.65
CA VAL A 106 -10.89 -10.21 0.33
C VAL A 106 -10.68 -11.60 -0.29
N PRO A 107 -9.46 -12.15 -0.31
CA PRO A 107 -9.21 -13.47 -0.86
C PRO A 107 -10.13 -14.53 -0.22
N TYR A 108 -10.78 -15.34 -1.05
CA TYR A 108 -11.52 -16.52 -0.56
C TYR A 108 -10.50 -17.60 -0.17
N VAL A 109 -10.48 -18.01 1.11
CA VAL A 109 -9.49 -18.95 1.65
C VAL A 109 -10.13 -20.14 2.35
N ASN A 110 -9.70 -21.35 1.98
CA ASN A 110 -10.06 -22.62 2.64
C ASN A 110 -8.82 -23.43 3.09
N ALA A 111 -7.77 -22.76 3.58
CA ALA A 111 -6.45 -23.37 3.79
C ALA A 111 -5.93 -23.27 5.23
N GLY A 112 -5.56 -24.41 5.81
CA GLY A 112 -5.13 -24.59 7.21
C GLY A 112 -3.74 -24.06 7.60
N LYS A 113 -3.14 -24.75 8.57
CA LYS A 113 -2.23 -24.26 9.64
C LYS A 113 -0.86 -23.68 9.21
N TYR A 114 -0.40 -23.90 7.98
CA TYR A 114 0.98 -23.57 7.54
C TYR A 114 1.15 -22.19 6.88
N TRP A 115 0.14 -21.33 6.99
CA TRP A 115 0.25 -19.92 6.66
C TRP A 115 -0.24 -19.07 7.82
N SER A 116 0.63 -18.36 8.53
CA SER A 116 0.18 -17.23 9.35
C SER A 116 -0.13 -15.97 8.49
N ARG A 117 -0.47 -16.17 7.19
CA ARG A 117 -1.01 -15.24 6.18
C ARG A 117 -2.11 -14.31 6.70
N ARG A 118 -2.80 -14.70 7.77
CA ARG A 118 -3.84 -13.90 8.42
C ARG A 118 -3.32 -12.51 8.80
N THR A 119 -2.09 -12.38 9.32
CA THR A 119 -1.54 -11.08 9.73
C THR A 119 -1.27 -10.15 8.55
N LEU A 120 -0.70 -10.66 7.47
CA LEU A 120 -0.43 -9.90 6.24
C LEU A 120 -1.75 -9.50 5.56
N GLN A 121 -2.70 -10.44 5.46
CA GLN A 121 -4.03 -10.19 4.90
C GLN A 121 -4.85 -9.20 5.75
N ILE A 122 -4.79 -9.33 7.08
CA ILE A 122 -5.38 -8.35 8.00
C ILE A 122 -4.74 -7.00 7.76
N ASN A 123 -3.42 -6.89 7.66
CA ASN A 123 -2.76 -5.61 7.43
C ASN A 123 -3.11 -5.02 6.07
N LEU A 124 -3.11 -5.80 5.00
CA LEU A 124 -3.55 -5.34 3.68
C LEU A 124 -5.01 -4.85 3.71
N SER A 125 -5.91 -5.62 4.31
CA SER A 125 -7.30 -5.23 4.50
C SER A 125 -7.44 -3.94 5.32
N LEU A 126 -6.69 -3.82 6.43
CA LEU A 126 -6.66 -2.63 7.28
C LEU A 126 -6.13 -1.42 6.50
N PHE A 127 -5.05 -1.56 5.71
CA PHE A 127 -4.54 -0.52 4.82
C PHE A 127 -5.60 -0.03 3.83
N PHE A 128 -6.28 -0.96 3.15
CA PHE A 128 -7.35 -0.62 2.21
C PHE A 128 -8.59 -0.04 2.90
N ASN A 129 -8.83 -0.37 4.16
CA ASN A 129 -9.86 0.26 4.99
C ASN A 129 -9.43 1.63 5.54
N GLY A 130 -8.24 2.12 5.21
CA GLY A 130 -7.75 3.42 5.65
C GLY A 130 -7.17 3.44 7.06
N CYS A 131 -6.79 2.27 7.61
CA CYS A 131 -6.18 2.19 8.92
C CYS A 131 -4.68 2.47 8.85
N TYR A 132 -4.16 3.18 9.84
CA TYR A 132 -2.74 3.37 10.06
C TYR A 132 -2.11 2.10 10.65
N LEU A 133 -1.07 1.59 9.99
CA LEU A 133 -0.47 0.28 10.31
C LEU A 133 0.87 0.35 11.04
N LYS A 134 1.59 1.47 10.95
CA LYS A 134 2.94 1.56 11.52
C LYS A 134 2.86 1.67 13.05
N PRO A 135 3.82 1.07 13.80
CA PRO A 135 3.79 1.07 15.25
C PRO A 135 4.06 2.46 15.86
N HIS A 136 4.80 3.30 15.16
CA HIS A 136 5.17 4.65 15.60
C HIS A 136 4.20 5.70 15.08
N THR A 137 3.79 6.64 15.93
CA THR A 137 2.98 7.79 15.51
C THR A 137 3.88 8.86 14.89
N PRO A 138 3.54 9.39 13.70
CA PRO A 138 4.27 10.51 13.11
C PRO A 138 4.20 11.76 14.02
N PHE A 139 5.24 12.60 13.99
CA PHE A 139 5.24 13.86 14.73
C PHE A 139 4.07 14.75 14.30
N GLY A 140 3.47 15.51 15.22
CA GLY A 140 2.29 16.33 14.91
C GLY A 140 0.99 15.57 14.62
N MET A 141 0.99 14.23 14.70
CA MET A 141 -0.19 13.38 14.55
C MET A 141 -0.51 12.63 15.84
N LYS A 142 -1.77 12.22 16.00
CA LYS A 142 -2.26 11.40 17.11
C LYS A 142 -2.98 10.17 16.56
N ARG A 143 -2.67 9.01 17.14
CA ARG A 143 -3.40 7.75 16.86
C ARG A 143 -4.71 7.73 17.63
N VAL A 144 -5.81 7.56 16.93
CA VAL A 144 -7.15 7.44 17.51
C VAL A 144 -7.73 6.07 17.15
N LEU A 145 -8.36 5.43 18.12
CA LEU A 145 -9.04 4.16 17.90
C LEU A 145 -10.28 4.40 17.03
N THR A 146 -10.39 3.69 15.92
CA THR A 146 -11.57 3.78 15.04
C THR A 146 -12.60 2.76 15.50
N LYS A 147 -13.85 3.19 15.71
CA LYS A 147 -14.95 2.27 16.02
C LYS A 147 -15.13 1.30 14.84
N ARG A 148 -15.23 0.00 15.12
CA ARG A 148 -15.50 -1.03 14.11
C ARG A 148 -16.77 -0.65 13.34
N LYS A 149 -16.72 -0.58 12.00
CA LYS A 149 -17.94 -0.76 11.20
C LYS A 149 -18.41 -2.19 11.49
N ARG A 150 -19.64 -2.34 11.99
CA ARG A 150 -20.24 -3.61 12.39
C ARG A 150 -20.50 -4.49 11.16
N GLU A 151 -19.46 -4.99 10.51
CA GLU A 151 -19.62 -5.99 9.46
C GLU A 151 -18.34 -6.84 9.39
N ARG A 152 -18.42 -8.00 10.03
CA ARG A 152 -17.62 -9.20 9.76
C ARG A 152 -16.09 -9.02 9.69
N ALA A 153 -15.43 -8.87 10.84
CA ALA A 153 -13.98 -9.10 10.93
C ALA A 153 -13.59 -9.86 12.21
N PRO A 154 -12.97 -11.07 12.11
CA PRO A 154 -12.62 -11.91 13.26
C PRO A 154 -11.29 -11.51 13.92
N SER A 155 -10.90 -10.23 13.87
CA SER A 155 -9.57 -9.76 14.25
C SER A 155 -9.61 -8.95 15.56
N THR A 156 -8.85 -9.38 16.56
CA THR A 156 -8.59 -8.65 17.82
C THR A 156 -7.69 -7.42 17.64
N ARG A 157 -7.14 -7.18 16.44
CA ARG A 157 -6.30 -5.99 16.21
C ARG A 157 -7.12 -4.70 16.25
N LEU A 158 -6.54 -3.72 16.93
CA LEU A 158 -7.08 -2.38 17.08
C LEU A 158 -6.91 -1.60 15.77
N TYR A 159 -7.98 -0.91 15.37
CA TYR A 159 -8.04 -0.09 14.16
C TYR A 159 -7.60 1.31 14.56
N TYR A 160 -6.48 1.77 14.02
CA TYR A 160 -5.99 3.12 14.29
C TYR A 160 -6.22 4.01 13.08
N ASN A 161 -6.72 5.20 13.33
CA ASN A 161 -6.67 6.31 12.38
C ASN A 161 -5.70 7.37 12.89
N LEU A 162 -5.23 8.25 12.00
CA LEU A 162 -4.46 9.42 12.38
C LEU A 162 -5.34 10.67 12.31
N VAL A 163 -5.25 11.47 13.37
CA VAL A 163 -5.79 12.83 13.40
C VAL A 163 -4.65 13.80 13.72
N PRO A 164 -4.74 15.06 13.30
CA PRO A 164 -3.79 16.07 13.73
C PRO A 164 -3.75 16.18 15.27
N ALA A 165 -2.56 16.35 15.83
CA ALA A 165 -2.35 16.47 17.28
C ALA A 165 -2.59 17.91 17.76
N GLU A 166 -1.78 18.41 18.69
CA GLU A 166 -1.84 19.79 19.15
C GLU A 166 -1.46 20.76 18.00
N PRO A 167 -2.19 21.88 17.82
CA PRO A 167 -1.92 22.86 16.76
C PRO A 167 -0.46 23.28 16.65
N GLU A 168 0.19 23.52 17.78
CA GLU A 168 1.61 23.89 17.85
C GLU A 168 2.52 22.89 17.13
N LYS A 169 2.30 21.58 17.32
CA LYS A 169 3.12 20.55 16.65
C LYS A 169 2.85 20.48 15.16
N ILE A 170 1.61 20.77 14.73
CA ILE A 170 1.25 20.84 13.31
C ILE A 170 1.94 22.04 12.67
N GLU A 171 1.98 23.18 13.35
CA GLU A 171 2.71 24.35 12.88
C GLU A 171 4.22 24.07 12.77
N ILE A 172 4.81 23.29 13.67
CA ILE A 172 6.20 22.84 13.50
C ILE A 172 6.38 21.95 12.26
N VAL A 173 5.43 21.06 11.94
CA VAL A 173 5.49 20.29 10.68
C VAL A 173 5.45 21.22 9.48
N ARG A 174 4.52 22.19 9.46
CA ARG A 174 4.40 23.19 8.38
C ARG A 174 5.68 24.02 8.25
N LEU A 175 6.22 24.49 9.36
CA LEU A 175 7.48 25.22 9.43
C LEU A 175 8.64 24.41 8.86
N ILE A 176 8.73 23.11 9.15
CA ILE A 176 9.78 22.25 8.57
C ILE A 176 9.68 22.22 7.04
N PHE A 177 8.47 22.09 6.50
CA PHE A 177 8.27 22.10 5.04
C PHE A 177 8.57 23.48 4.44
N ASP A 178 8.10 24.55 5.07
CA ASP A 178 8.31 25.93 4.61
C ASP A 178 9.80 26.32 4.62
N LEU A 179 10.52 26.02 5.71
CA LEU A 179 11.96 26.24 5.81
C LEU A 179 12.71 25.45 4.75
N PHE A 180 12.31 24.19 4.53
CA PHE A 180 12.99 23.32 3.58
C PHE A 180 12.72 23.70 2.13
N VAL A 181 11.49 24.09 1.79
CA VAL A 181 11.06 24.35 0.41
C VAL A 181 11.28 25.82 0.06
N ASN A 182 10.62 26.73 0.78
CA ASN A 182 10.53 28.15 0.45
C ASN A 182 11.72 28.97 0.96
N SER A 183 12.36 28.56 2.06
CA SER A 183 13.48 29.29 2.66
C SER A 183 14.86 28.67 2.40
N ASP A 184 14.93 27.61 1.58
CA ASP A 184 16.19 26.93 1.21
C ASP A 184 17.05 26.36 2.35
N TYR A 185 16.50 26.16 3.55
CA TYR A 185 17.27 25.60 4.67
C TYR A 185 17.72 24.15 4.39
N SER A 186 18.95 23.83 4.80
CA SER A 186 19.40 22.43 4.86
C SER A 186 18.73 21.70 6.04
N MET A 187 18.60 20.36 5.96
CA MET A 187 18.06 19.57 7.08
C MET A 187 18.86 19.75 8.37
N THR A 188 20.18 19.97 8.26
CA THR A 188 21.06 20.33 9.39
C THR A 188 20.70 21.70 9.95
N GLY A 189 20.49 22.70 9.09
CA GLY A 189 20.04 24.03 9.49
C GLY A 189 18.70 24.00 10.21
N ILE A 190 17.73 23.25 9.68
CA ILE A 190 16.41 23.04 10.33
C ILE A 190 16.59 22.39 11.68
N THR A 191 17.41 21.34 11.77
CA THR A 191 17.70 20.64 13.03
C THR A 191 18.25 21.59 14.09
N ASN A 192 19.26 22.39 13.73
CA ASN A 192 19.90 23.33 14.65
C ASN A 192 18.92 24.41 15.12
N LEU A 193 18.11 24.95 14.21
CA LEU A 193 17.09 25.94 14.53
C LEU A 193 16.07 25.40 15.54
N LEU A 194 15.49 24.23 15.27
CA LEU A 194 14.48 23.63 16.14
C LEU A 194 15.04 23.30 17.54
N ASN A 195 16.28 22.79 17.60
CA ASN A 195 16.94 22.51 18.87
C ASN A 195 17.29 23.80 19.65
N ALA A 196 17.75 24.86 18.96
CA ALA A 196 18.04 26.15 19.58
C ALA A 196 16.78 26.82 20.15
N GLN A 197 15.62 26.58 19.52
CA GLN A 197 14.32 27.02 20.03
C GLN A 197 13.76 26.14 21.16
N GLY A 198 14.49 25.10 21.58
CA GLY A 198 14.04 24.18 22.64
C GLY A 198 12.87 23.28 22.24
N ILE A 199 12.57 23.16 20.94
CA ILE A 199 11.45 22.36 20.45
C ILE A 199 11.85 20.88 20.49
N SER A 200 11.16 20.09 21.30
CA SER A 200 11.41 18.64 21.36
C SER A 200 10.60 17.86 20.32
N PRO A 201 11.20 16.91 19.57
CA PRO A 201 10.50 16.01 18.66
C PRO A 201 9.70 14.91 19.39
N SER A 202 9.71 14.87 20.72
CA SER A 202 8.95 13.88 21.49
C SER A 202 8.50 14.43 22.84
N GLN A 203 7.55 13.77 23.49
CA GLN A 203 7.16 14.13 24.86
C GLN A 203 8.27 13.87 25.91
N LYS A 204 9.33 13.14 25.55
CA LYS A 204 10.51 13.00 26.43
C LYS A 204 11.36 14.26 26.31
N SER A 205 11.63 14.90 27.45
CA SER A 205 12.29 16.21 27.55
C SER A 205 13.73 16.22 27.01
N SER A 206 14.41 15.08 26.93
CA SER A 206 15.79 14.97 26.45
C SER A 206 15.94 14.64 24.96
N ALA A 207 14.84 14.49 24.23
CA ALA A 207 14.93 14.17 22.81
C ALA A 207 15.31 15.42 22.01
N THR A 208 16.31 15.30 21.13
CA THR A 208 16.72 16.37 20.22
C THR A 208 16.32 16.05 18.78
N TRP A 209 16.08 17.08 17.97
CA TRP A 209 15.98 16.94 16.52
C TRP A 209 17.33 16.47 15.96
N ASN A 210 17.25 15.67 14.91
CA ASN A 210 18.40 15.29 14.09
C ASN A 210 17.95 15.18 12.64
N ILE A 211 18.91 15.10 11.72
CA ILE A 211 18.66 15.05 10.27
C ILE A 211 17.68 13.92 9.92
N ARG A 212 17.81 12.75 10.56
CA ARG A 212 16.90 11.61 10.32
C ARG A 212 15.46 11.92 10.70
N LYS A 213 15.23 12.62 11.82
CA LYS A 213 13.87 13.01 12.24
C LYS A 213 13.27 14.04 11.29
N VAL A 214 14.04 15.04 10.88
CA VAL A 214 13.60 16.04 9.88
C VAL A 214 13.29 15.36 8.55
N ARG A 215 14.17 14.48 8.08
CA ARG A 215 13.96 13.65 6.88
C ARG A 215 12.67 12.82 6.98
N ASN A 216 12.47 12.11 8.08
CA ASN A 216 11.24 11.34 8.30
C ASN A 216 9.99 12.22 8.23
N VAL A 217 10.06 13.50 8.64
CA VAL A 217 8.95 14.43 8.48
C VAL A 217 8.72 14.74 6.99
N LEU A 218 9.78 15.12 6.28
CA LEU A 218 9.72 15.48 4.86
C LEU A 218 9.30 14.32 3.95
N GLU A 219 9.70 13.08 4.24
CA GLU A 219 9.40 11.89 3.42
C GLU A 219 8.01 11.27 3.72
N SER A 220 7.37 11.64 4.83
CA SER A 220 6.17 10.95 5.29
C SER A 220 4.90 11.42 4.58
N TRP A 221 4.36 10.54 3.75
CA TRP A 221 3.11 10.68 3.01
C TRP A 221 1.87 11.00 3.88
N VAL A 222 1.94 10.75 5.19
CA VAL A 222 0.84 11.03 6.13
C VAL A 222 0.46 12.51 6.17
N TYR A 223 1.41 13.42 5.95
CA TYR A 223 1.17 14.86 6.09
C TYR A 223 0.36 15.45 4.93
N ILE A 224 0.32 14.76 3.79
CA ILE A 224 -0.57 15.04 2.67
C ILE A 224 -1.86 14.19 2.69
N GLY A 225 -2.16 13.58 3.84
CA GLY A 225 -3.34 12.76 4.04
C GLY A 225 -3.26 11.37 3.40
N ALA A 226 -2.06 10.85 3.10
CA ALA A 226 -1.89 9.53 2.49
C ALA A 226 -1.35 8.47 3.47
N ASN A 227 -1.61 7.20 3.18
CA ASN A 227 -1.11 6.06 3.93
C ASN A 227 -0.19 5.22 3.04
N GLU A 228 0.77 4.52 3.64
CA GLU A 228 1.77 3.72 2.93
C GLU A 228 1.90 2.33 3.56
N TYR A 229 1.87 1.29 2.72
CA TYR A 229 2.15 -0.08 3.14
C TYR A 229 2.76 -0.89 1.98
N LEU A 230 3.93 -1.49 2.21
CA LEU A 230 4.66 -2.30 1.21
C LEU A 230 4.85 -1.59 -0.15
N GLY A 231 5.12 -0.28 -0.11
CA GLY A 231 5.29 0.54 -1.32
C GLY A 231 3.98 0.96 -2.00
N CYS A 232 2.82 0.54 -1.50
CA CYS A 232 1.52 1.01 -1.97
C CYS A 232 1.12 2.30 -1.23
N TYR A 233 0.59 3.28 -1.96
CA TYR A 233 0.10 4.54 -1.41
C TYR A 233 -1.42 4.66 -1.56
N LYS A 234 -2.10 5.06 -0.49
CA LYS A 234 -3.53 5.39 -0.51
C LYS A 234 -3.74 6.83 -0.06
N HIS A 235 -4.22 7.69 -0.95
CA HIS A 235 -4.48 9.10 -0.65
C HIS A 235 -5.85 9.33 0.01
N SER A 236 -6.00 10.51 0.61
CA SER A 236 -7.25 10.98 1.24
C SER A 236 -7.75 10.06 2.35
N VAL A 237 -6.82 9.51 3.12
CA VAL A 237 -7.08 8.61 4.25
C VAL A 237 -7.12 9.39 5.56
N PHE A 238 -6.20 10.33 5.73
CA PHE A 238 -6.05 11.15 6.94
C PHE A 238 -6.27 12.63 6.60
N PRO A 239 -6.59 13.49 7.59
CA PRO A 239 -6.56 14.93 7.40
C PRO A 239 -5.18 15.38 6.92
N SER A 240 -5.14 16.12 5.81
CA SER A 240 -3.92 16.74 5.30
C SER A 240 -3.54 17.92 6.20
N VAL A 241 -2.26 18.04 6.53
CA VAL A 241 -1.73 19.18 7.29
C VAL A 241 -0.76 20.03 6.49
N VAL A 242 -0.24 19.48 5.39
CA VAL A 242 0.63 20.15 4.40
C VAL A 242 -0.03 20.07 3.03
N ASP A 243 0.18 21.09 2.19
CA ASP A 243 -0.29 21.07 0.80
C ASP A 243 0.51 20.05 -0.03
N LYS A 244 -0.16 19.39 -0.99
CA LYS A 244 0.48 18.41 -1.87
C LYS A 244 1.59 19.04 -2.71
N ALA A 245 1.40 20.26 -3.21
CA ALA A 245 2.40 20.96 -4.00
C ALA A 245 3.71 21.12 -3.23
N ILE A 246 3.63 21.65 -2.00
CA ILE A 246 4.78 21.84 -1.10
C ILE A 246 5.46 20.49 -0.81
N PHE A 247 4.68 19.44 -0.54
CA PHE A 247 5.24 18.11 -0.29
C PHE A 247 6.01 17.56 -1.49
N PHE A 248 5.44 17.63 -2.69
CA PHE A 248 6.09 17.13 -3.90
C PHE A 248 7.31 17.96 -4.29
N GLU A 249 7.29 19.27 -4.03
CA GLU A 249 8.46 20.13 -4.18
C GLU A 249 9.58 19.73 -3.22
N ALA A 250 9.25 19.42 -1.96
CA ALA A 250 10.21 18.87 -1.01
C ALA A 250 10.80 17.53 -1.51
N GLN A 251 9.98 16.62 -2.05
CA GLN A 251 10.48 15.35 -2.63
C GLN A 251 11.43 15.61 -3.80
N ALA A 252 11.06 16.51 -4.72
CA ALA A 252 11.88 16.85 -5.87
C ALA A 252 13.23 17.45 -5.43
N LYS A 253 13.22 18.33 -4.43
CA LYS A 253 14.43 18.93 -3.87
C LYS A 253 15.34 17.90 -3.20
N MET A 254 14.77 16.95 -2.46
CA MET A 254 15.54 15.84 -1.87
C MET A 254 16.16 14.94 -2.94
N ALA A 255 15.40 14.63 -4.00
CA ALA A 255 15.89 13.81 -5.11
C ALA A 255 17.06 14.48 -5.85
N ARG A 256 16.99 15.79 -6.13
CA ARG A 256 18.09 16.55 -6.78
C ARG A 256 19.38 16.48 -5.97
N LYS A 257 19.31 16.74 -4.66
CA LYS A 257 20.49 16.68 -3.77
C LYS A 257 21.12 15.29 -3.67
N GLN A 258 20.38 14.23 -4.00
CA GLN A 258 20.89 12.87 -4.01
C GLN A 258 21.62 12.53 -5.32
N ILE A 259 21.29 13.23 -6.42
CA ILE A 259 21.96 13.12 -7.72
C ILE A 259 23.29 13.88 -7.70
N ASP A 260 23.36 15.06 -7.06
CA ASP A 260 24.59 15.87 -6.98
C ASP A 260 25.71 15.26 -6.10
N LEU A 261 25.41 14.15 -5.41
CA LEU A 261 26.36 13.41 -4.56
C LEU A 261 26.85 12.10 -5.21
N GLN A 262 26.43 11.81 -6.45
CA GLN A 262 26.87 10.67 -7.26
C GLN A 262 27.80 11.14 -8.38
#